data_AF-A0A961N0J2-F1
#
_entry.id   AF-A0A961N0J2-F1
#
_cell.length_a   1.000
_cell.length_b   1.000
_cell.length_c   1.000
_cell.angle_alpha   90.00
_cell.angle_beta   90.00
_cell.angle_gamma   90.00
#
_symmetry.space_group_name_H-M   'P 1'
#
loop_
_entity.id
_entity.type
_entity.pdbx_description
1 polymer ?
#
loop_
_entity_poly.entity_id
_entity_poly.type
_entity_poly.pdbx_seq_one_letter_code
_entity_poly.pdbx_strand_id
1 'polypeptide(L)'
;MKLISDLTVSAQPFRHVQARSPSHAFAAGEVGCWFDPSDLTTLFADAAGTIPAVIGGRVARMDDKSGNGMHALQANSWAQPFLGRHPASGLRNHKTNSQTYAAWTDSGTTRTMQPTGARDGGPAVTILALSNGQYVNAGTTFHRSFVGEQVIFSVDVKSVTASSITFYLGGYLNNFGATFVFNDGSFTAVSNRISATSAVELGGGWWRVAITTSDLVNPAAVLLMATHANASFIAAYMQAEPGPTPTAYQSVVGAFNIVEQGQHPVHYLHFDGVDDAMHSGLNGLGRNDISAAICCAYASHGGSGYVLNASGDVVSAGDRSFNLLHSVPSGHAELRIGGSAGETLNPAHYGPVCVSARWNRPASMGQALWGREGLSDLSIGTASQDMDLRIGARVTGGFFSGRFYGLIARRAATDPATLGAMRAYLCNKAGVSTA
;
A
#
# COMPACT_ATOMS: atom_id res chain seq x y z
N MET A 1 56.52 6.46 12.25
CA MET A 1 55.17 5.89 12.04
C MET A 1 54.24 6.60 13.01
N LYS A 2 53.47 7.58 12.52
CA LYS A 2 52.67 8.50 13.34
C LYS A 2 51.25 7.93 13.41
N LEU A 3 50.90 7.28 14.51
CA LEU A 3 49.53 6.83 14.77
C LEU A 3 48.71 8.06 15.17
N ILE A 4 47.78 8.44 14.29
CA ILE A 4 46.78 9.49 14.52
C ILE A 4 45.69 8.86 15.40
N SER A 5 45.63 9.28 16.66
CA SER A 5 44.42 9.24 17.48
C SER A 5 43.57 10.43 17.09
N ASP A 6 42.43 10.18 16.43
CA ASP A 6 41.18 10.94 16.56
C ASP A 6 40.21 10.48 15.47
N LEU A 7 39.38 9.50 15.81
CA LEU A 7 38.12 9.26 15.12
C LEU A 7 37.00 9.50 16.12
N THR A 8 36.77 10.75 16.49
CA THR A 8 35.49 11.17 17.07
C THR A 8 34.42 11.02 15.99
N VAL A 9 33.76 9.87 15.97
CA VAL A 9 32.46 9.71 15.32
C VAL A 9 31.49 10.58 16.11
N SER A 10 31.40 11.85 15.73
CA SER A 10 30.23 12.67 16.02
C SER A 10 29.06 11.97 15.32
N ALA A 11 28.42 11.04 16.02
CA ALA A 11 27.08 10.60 15.69
C ALA A 11 26.17 11.83 15.81
N GLN A 12 26.06 12.59 14.71
CA GLN A 12 24.94 13.48 14.49
C GLN A 12 23.72 12.57 14.64
N PRO A 13 22.87 12.74 15.67
CA PRO A 13 21.64 11.99 15.72
C PRO A 13 20.93 12.30 14.40
N PHE A 14 20.41 11.27 13.73
CA PHE A 14 19.46 11.46 12.65
C PHE A 14 18.47 12.52 13.13
N ARG A 15 18.59 13.76 12.62
CA ARG A 15 17.52 14.73 12.76
C ARG A 15 16.42 14.12 11.93
N HIS A 16 15.55 13.37 12.60
CA HIS A 16 14.20 13.20 12.14
C HIS A 16 13.72 14.62 11.91
N VAL A 17 13.70 15.06 10.65
CA VAL A 17 13.04 16.31 10.29
C VAL A 17 11.60 16.04 10.70
N GLN A 18 11.24 16.44 11.90
CA GLN A 18 9.84 16.47 12.30
C GLN A 18 9.19 17.39 11.27
N ALA A 19 8.49 16.79 10.32
CA ALA A 19 7.72 17.54 9.37
C ALA A 19 6.83 18.46 10.20
N ARG A 20 6.94 19.78 9.99
CA ARG A 20 6.17 20.77 10.76
C ARG A 20 4.69 20.38 10.70
N SER A 21 4.00 20.51 11.83
CA SER A 21 2.55 20.28 11.88
C SER A 21 1.83 21.13 10.82
N PRO A 22 0.91 20.55 10.03
CA PRO A 22 0.10 21.29 9.08
C PRO A 22 -0.75 22.40 9.69
N SER A 23 -0.97 22.40 11.01
CA SER A 23 -1.75 23.44 11.69
C SER A 23 -1.25 24.87 11.42
N HIS A 24 0.05 25.07 11.17
CA HIS A 24 0.59 26.38 10.83
C HIS A 24 0.07 26.92 9.49
N ALA A 25 -0.36 26.06 8.57
CA ALA A 25 -0.96 26.46 7.30
C ALA A 25 -2.36 27.07 7.45
N PHE A 26 -2.93 27.02 8.66
CA PHE A 26 -4.26 27.57 9.01
C PHE A 26 -4.19 28.61 10.13
N ALA A 27 -2.97 28.98 10.57
CA ALA A 27 -2.77 29.81 11.76
C ALA A 27 -3.23 31.26 11.58
N ALA A 28 -3.42 31.74 10.34
CA ALA A 28 -3.98 33.07 10.06
C ALA A 28 -5.50 33.04 9.82
N GLY A 29 -6.17 31.93 10.15
CA GLY A 29 -7.62 31.78 9.99
C GLY A 29 -8.04 31.35 8.59
N GLU A 30 -7.14 30.74 7.82
CA GLU A 30 -7.45 30.28 6.47
C GLU A 30 -8.44 29.12 6.48
N VAL A 31 -9.47 29.24 5.64
CA VAL A 31 -10.49 28.20 5.48
C VAL A 31 -9.90 27.02 4.69
N GLY A 32 -10.03 25.81 5.21
CA GLY A 32 -9.58 24.60 4.54
C GLY A 32 -9.91 23.33 5.29
N CYS A 33 -9.19 22.25 4.98
CA CYS A 33 -9.33 20.97 5.64
C CYS A 33 -7.98 20.26 5.77
N TRP A 34 -7.85 19.47 6.83
CA TRP A 34 -6.72 18.57 7.06
C TRP A 34 -7.22 17.19 7.49
N PHE A 35 -7.03 16.23 6.59
CA PHE A 35 -7.44 14.84 6.70
C PHE A 35 -6.22 13.94 6.85
N ASP A 36 -6.14 13.24 7.98
CA ASP A 36 -5.00 12.39 8.36
C ASP A 36 -5.51 11.01 8.86
N PRO A 37 -5.65 10.03 7.96
CA PRO A 37 -5.99 8.65 8.33
C PRO A 37 -5.04 7.99 9.33
N SER A 38 -3.84 8.54 9.58
CA SER A 38 -2.92 8.02 10.60
C SER A 38 -3.31 8.41 12.02
N ASP A 39 -4.20 9.39 12.18
CA ASP A 39 -4.82 9.72 13.45
C ASP A 39 -6.18 9.04 13.58
N LEU A 40 -6.17 7.82 14.10
CA LEU A 40 -7.36 6.99 14.21
C LEU A 40 -8.45 7.60 15.11
N THR A 41 -8.11 8.59 15.94
CA THR A 41 -9.10 9.31 16.76
C THR A 41 -10.03 10.20 15.94
N THR A 42 -9.69 10.42 14.66
CA THR A 42 -10.48 11.23 13.72
C THR A 42 -11.35 10.40 12.77
N LEU A 43 -11.32 9.06 12.89
CA LEU A 43 -12.00 8.15 11.95
C LEU A 43 -13.18 7.46 12.61
N PHE A 44 -14.33 7.48 11.95
CA PHE A 44 -15.57 6.94 12.49
C PHE A 44 -16.30 6.06 11.49
N ALA A 45 -16.91 4.99 12.00
CA ALA A 45 -17.76 4.07 11.25
C ALA A 45 -19.16 4.64 10.98
N ASP A 46 -19.55 5.71 11.68
CA ASP A 46 -20.82 6.43 11.52
C ASP A 46 -20.61 7.90 11.14
N ALA A 47 -21.57 8.48 10.42
CA ALA A 47 -21.50 9.89 10.01
C ALA A 47 -21.62 10.87 11.19
N ALA A 48 -22.19 10.45 12.33
CA ALA A 48 -22.33 11.30 13.50
C ALA A 48 -21.01 11.45 14.30
N GLY A 49 -20.01 10.61 14.05
CA GLY A 49 -18.70 10.69 14.72
C GLY A 49 -18.74 10.11 16.14
N THR A 50 -19.50 9.02 16.34
CA THR A 50 -19.71 8.43 17.67
C THR A 50 -19.09 7.05 17.82
N ILE A 51 -18.92 6.33 16.72
CA ILE A 51 -18.38 4.97 16.67
C ILE A 51 -17.00 5.03 16.00
N PRO A 52 -15.89 4.84 16.74
CA PRO A 52 -14.56 4.81 16.14
C PRO A 52 -14.45 3.73 15.04
N ALA A 53 -13.78 4.06 13.94
CA ALA A 53 -13.47 3.09 12.90
C ALA A 53 -12.43 2.08 13.37
N VAL A 54 -12.48 0.88 12.79
CA VAL A 54 -11.52 -0.21 13.07
C VAL A 54 -10.80 -0.63 11.80
N ILE A 55 -9.56 -1.11 11.92
CA ILE A 55 -8.80 -1.63 10.77
C ILE A 55 -9.59 -2.75 10.09
N GLY A 56 -9.75 -2.65 8.76
CA GLY A 56 -10.56 -3.55 7.96
C GLY A 56 -12.07 -3.25 7.99
N GLY A 57 -12.49 -2.23 8.72
CA GLY A 57 -13.86 -1.72 8.74
C GLY A 57 -14.05 -0.52 7.80
N ARG A 58 -15.32 -0.16 7.56
CA ARG A 58 -15.71 1.00 6.75
C ARG A 58 -15.56 2.31 7.53
N VAL A 59 -15.33 3.40 6.80
CA VAL A 59 -15.21 4.75 7.35
C VAL A 59 -16.28 5.65 6.75
N ALA A 60 -17.22 6.06 7.59
CA ALA A 60 -18.29 6.99 7.23
C ALA A 60 -17.88 8.45 7.40
N ARG A 61 -16.93 8.73 8.30
CA ARG A 61 -16.51 10.08 8.62
C ARG A 61 -15.03 10.16 8.95
N MET A 62 -14.39 11.22 8.45
CA MET A 62 -13.07 11.65 8.84
C MET A 62 -13.13 13.11 9.31
N ASP A 63 -12.73 13.31 10.56
CA ASP A 63 -12.70 14.63 11.15
C ASP A 63 -11.59 15.49 10.54
N ASP A 64 -11.86 16.79 10.54
CA ASP A 64 -11.00 17.81 9.98
C ASP A 64 -10.14 18.37 11.12
N LYS A 65 -8.83 18.20 10.99
CA LYS A 65 -7.84 18.63 11.98
C LYS A 65 -7.42 20.09 11.84
N SER A 66 -7.89 20.77 10.79
CA SER A 66 -7.56 22.19 10.57
C SER A 66 -8.28 23.13 11.56
N GLY A 67 -9.35 22.65 12.22
CA GLY A 67 -10.19 23.46 13.09
C GLY A 67 -11.34 24.18 12.37
N ASN A 68 -11.49 23.98 11.06
CA ASN A 68 -12.54 24.62 10.25
C ASN A 68 -13.87 23.85 10.24
N GLY A 69 -13.93 22.67 10.85
CA GLY A 69 -15.14 21.83 10.89
C GLY A 69 -15.51 21.23 9.53
N MET A 70 -14.56 21.18 8.58
CA MET A 70 -14.80 20.73 7.21
C MET A 70 -14.67 19.21 7.09
N HIS A 71 -15.37 18.45 7.94
CA HIS A 71 -15.28 16.98 7.98
C HIS A 71 -15.62 16.33 6.64
N ALA A 72 -14.96 15.21 6.33
CA ALA A 72 -15.31 14.38 5.18
C ALA A 72 -16.32 13.32 5.60
N LEU A 73 -17.42 13.17 4.84
CA LEU A 73 -18.55 12.30 5.16
C LEU A 73 -18.90 11.38 3.98
N GLN A 74 -19.44 10.21 4.31
CA GLN A 74 -20.08 9.28 3.38
C GLN A 74 -21.19 8.52 4.12
N ALA A 75 -22.44 8.90 3.85
CA ALA A 75 -23.59 8.35 4.54
C ALA A 75 -24.00 6.96 4.00
N ASN A 76 -23.73 6.67 2.72
CA ASN A 76 -24.04 5.36 2.15
C ASN A 76 -22.97 4.35 2.54
N SER A 77 -23.35 3.36 3.34
CA SER A 77 -22.44 2.31 3.80
C SER A 77 -21.77 1.51 2.69
N TRP A 78 -22.38 1.40 1.50
CA TRP A 78 -21.76 0.65 0.41
C TRP A 78 -20.60 1.39 -0.25
N ALA A 79 -20.70 2.72 -0.31
CA ALA A 79 -19.73 3.63 -0.89
C ALA A 79 -18.69 4.18 0.12
N GLN A 80 -18.62 3.59 1.32
CA GLN A 80 -17.65 3.97 2.34
C GLN A 80 -16.32 3.26 2.12
N PRO A 81 -15.20 4.01 2.06
CA PRO A 81 -13.89 3.41 1.98
C PRO A 81 -13.55 2.60 3.23
N PHE A 82 -12.61 1.67 3.08
CA PHE A 82 -12.14 0.83 4.20
C PHE A 82 -10.89 1.40 4.85
N LEU A 83 -10.85 1.43 6.19
CA LEU A 83 -9.63 1.76 6.91
C LEU A 83 -8.63 0.60 6.81
N GLY A 84 -7.43 0.88 6.32
CA GLY A 84 -6.35 -0.08 6.21
C GLY A 84 -5.04 0.37 6.84
N ARG A 85 -4.14 -0.58 7.03
CA ARG A 85 -2.74 -0.33 7.40
C ARG A 85 -1.78 -1.30 6.73
N HIS A 86 -0.57 -0.81 6.50
CA HIS A 86 0.57 -1.60 6.03
C HIS A 86 1.86 -1.14 6.71
N PRO A 87 2.94 -1.94 6.72
CA PRO A 87 4.22 -1.46 7.28
C PRO A 87 4.87 -0.43 6.37
N ALA A 88 5.66 0.49 6.95
CA ALA A 88 6.36 1.55 6.21
C ALA A 88 7.35 1.04 5.15
N SER A 89 7.81 -0.20 5.28
CA SER A 89 8.59 -0.94 4.28
C SER A 89 7.81 -1.27 2.99
N GLY A 90 6.52 -0.92 2.92
CA GLY A 90 5.65 -1.13 1.76
C GLY A 90 4.79 -2.39 1.84
N LEU A 91 4.04 -2.69 0.77
CA LEU A 91 3.26 -3.92 0.62
C LEU A 91 3.97 -4.84 -0.35
N ARG A 92 4.26 -6.07 0.08
CA ARG A 92 4.98 -7.05 -0.75
C ARG A 92 4.49 -8.47 -0.56
N ASN A 93 3.99 -8.85 0.62
CA ASN A 93 3.44 -10.19 0.79
C ASN A 93 2.02 -10.29 0.22
N HIS A 94 1.85 -11.09 -0.82
CA HIS A 94 0.56 -11.39 -1.45
C HIS A 94 -0.12 -12.63 -0.87
N LYS A 95 0.40 -13.16 0.25
CA LYS A 95 -0.18 -14.32 0.93
C LYS A 95 -1.22 -13.93 1.97
N THR A 96 -2.50 -13.93 1.62
CA THR A 96 -3.58 -13.71 2.60
C THR A 96 -3.57 -14.79 3.68
N ASN A 97 -3.84 -14.40 4.94
CA ASN A 97 -3.91 -15.31 6.10
C ASN A 97 -2.61 -16.08 6.35
N SER A 98 -1.46 -15.48 6.02
CA SER A 98 -0.12 -16.09 6.15
C SER A 98 0.26 -16.45 7.60
N GLN A 99 -0.45 -15.90 8.59
CA GLN A 99 -0.24 -16.10 10.02
C GLN A 99 -1.22 -17.07 10.68
N THR A 100 -2.41 -17.29 10.10
CA THR A 100 -3.43 -18.21 10.65
C THR A 100 -3.47 -19.53 9.90
N TYR A 101 -2.94 -19.57 8.67
CA TYR A 101 -3.00 -20.75 7.79
C TYR A 101 -4.43 -21.23 7.51
N ALA A 102 -5.44 -20.41 7.83
CA ALA A 102 -6.86 -20.78 7.78
C ALA A 102 -7.35 -21.03 6.35
N ALA A 103 -6.72 -20.39 5.36
CA ALA A 103 -7.07 -20.53 3.95
C ALA A 103 -6.43 -21.75 3.26
N TRP A 104 -5.60 -22.53 3.96
CA TRP A 104 -4.92 -23.67 3.33
C TRP A 104 -5.86 -24.88 3.30
N THR A 105 -5.73 -25.71 2.27
CA THR A 105 -6.49 -26.95 2.10
C THR A 105 -5.56 -28.16 2.12
N ASP A 106 -6.07 -29.26 2.64
CA ASP A 106 -5.30 -30.48 2.87
C ASP A 106 -5.74 -31.58 1.91
N SER A 107 -4.76 -32.32 1.37
CA SER A 107 -4.99 -33.59 0.68
C SER A 107 -4.11 -34.64 1.35
N GLY A 108 -4.76 -35.58 2.07
CA GLY A 108 -4.11 -36.68 2.80
C GLY A 108 -2.98 -36.24 3.73
N THR A 109 -3.07 -35.03 4.27
CA THR A 109 -2.20 -34.51 5.32
C THR A 109 -3.03 -34.21 6.56
N THR A 110 -2.37 -34.11 7.72
CA THR A 110 -2.94 -33.50 8.92
C THR A 110 -2.15 -32.25 9.26
N ARG A 111 -2.86 -31.15 9.53
CA ARG A 111 -2.28 -29.90 10.02
C ARG A 111 -2.60 -29.68 11.48
N THR A 112 -1.59 -29.33 12.26
CA THR A 112 -1.75 -28.92 13.66
C THR A 112 -1.19 -27.51 13.82
N MET A 113 -2.06 -26.56 14.18
CA MET A 113 -1.67 -25.19 14.45
C MET A 113 -0.79 -25.11 15.70
N GLN A 114 0.27 -24.29 15.64
CA GLN A 114 1.14 -23.99 16.75
C GLN A 114 1.23 -22.46 16.92
N PRO A 115 0.41 -21.83 17.78
CA PRO A 115 0.37 -20.38 17.92
C PRO A 115 1.73 -19.74 18.29
N THR A 116 2.60 -20.50 18.94
CA THR A 116 3.96 -20.09 19.34
C THR A 116 5.02 -21.11 18.88
N GLY A 117 4.79 -21.76 17.74
CA GLY A 117 5.65 -22.85 17.24
C GLY A 117 6.83 -22.41 16.38
N ALA A 118 6.87 -21.16 15.93
CA ALA A 118 7.97 -20.64 15.11
C ALA A 118 9.23 -20.36 15.95
N ARG A 119 10.36 -20.11 15.27
CA ARG A 119 11.69 -19.91 15.91
C ARG A 119 11.76 -18.77 16.94
N ASP A 120 10.88 -17.79 16.83
CA ASP A 120 10.80 -16.55 17.60
C ASP A 120 9.49 -16.47 18.41
N GLY A 121 8.81 -17.62 18.58
CA GLY A 121 7.57 -17.70 19.35
C GLY A 121 6.32 -17.22 18.60
N GLY A 122 6.40 -16.97 17.29
CA GLY A 122 5.23 -16.69 16.47
C GLY A 122 4.50 -17.94 15.96
N PRO A 123 3.46 -17.76 15.14
CA PRO A 123 2.63 -18.86 14.67
C PRO A 123 3.36 -19.74 13.65
N ALA A 124 3.12 -21.03 13.75
CA ALA A 124 3.57 -22.04 12.81
C ALA A 124 2.49 -23.12 12.64
N VAL A 125 2.71 -24.03 11.70
CA VAL A 125 1.86 -25.19 11.48
C VAL A 125 2.72 -26.43 11.29
N THR A 126 2.41 -27.49 12.04
CA THR A 126 2.97 -28.82 11.81
C THR A 126 2.15 -29.53 10.76
N ILE A 127 2.82 -30.05 9.73
CA ILE A 127 2.24 -30.80 8.63
C ILE A 127 2.73 -32.24 8.73
N LEU A 128 1.81 -33.19 8.75
CA LEU A 128 2.09 -34.62 8.69
C LEU A 128 1.50 -35.20 7.40
N ALA A 129 2.35 -35.80 6.54
CA ALA A 129 1.87 -36.57 5.40
C ALA A 129 1.40 -37.96 5.84
N LEU A 130 0.17 -38.35 5.48
CA LEU A 130 -0.40 -39.63 5.89
C LEU A 130 -0.10 -40.77 4.90
N SER A 131 0.28 -40.43 3.67
CA SER A 131 0.67 -41.38 2.62
C SER A 131 1.61 -40.71 1.60
N ASN A 132 2.04 -41.45 0.57
CA ASN A 132 2.88 -40.88 -0.50
C ASN A 132 2.07 -39.94 -1.40
N GLY A 133 2.70 -38.85 -1.85
CA GLY A 133 2.09 -37.88 -2.77
C GLY A 133 1.09 -36.91 -2.15
N GLN A 134 1.10 -36.74 -0.83
CA GLN A 134 0.17 -35.86 -0.10
C GLN A 134 0.71 -34.44 0.05
N TYR A 135 -0.21 -33.47 0.12
CA TYR A 135 0.14 -32.07 0.10
C TYR A 135 -0.76 -31.20 0.96
N VAL A 136 -0.22 -30.03 1.29
CA VAL A 136 -1.00 -28.89 1.79
C VAL A 136 -0.96 -27.83 0.70
N ASN A 137 -2.12 -27.46 0.20
CA ASN A 137 -2.24 -26.31 -0.69
C ASN A 137 -2.40 -25.07 0.17
N ALA A 138 -1.35 -24.28 0.23
CA ALA A 138 -1.38 -23.07 1.02
C ALA A 138 -2.33 -22.00 0.41
N GLY A 139 -2.70 -22.08 -0.86
CA GLY A 139 -3.56 -21.13 -1.58
C GLY A 139 -2.98 -19.71 -1.68
N THR A 140 -2.57 -19.24 -2.85
CA THR A 140 -2.16 -17.83 -3.04
C THR A 140 -3.14 -17.12 -3.97
N THR A 141 -3.67 -15.98 -3.55
CA THR A 141 -4.45 -15.09 -4.41
C THR A 141 -3.54 -14.00 -4.92
N PHE A 142 -2.85 -14.29 -6.01
CA PHE A 142 -2.29 -13.22 -6.83
C PHE A 142 -3.44 -12.59 -7.61
N HIS A 143 -3.75 -11.32 -7.34
CA HIS A 143 -4.78 -10.58 -8.07
C HIS A 143 -4.35 -10.19 -9.50
N ARG A 144 -3.11 -10.52 -9.89
CA ARG A 144 -2.55 -10.26 -11.22
C ARG A 144 -1.56 -11.36 -11.62
N SER A 145 -1.33 -11.51 -12.93
CA SER A 145 -0.24 -12.34 -13.46
C SER A 145 1.10 -11.59 -13.39
N PHE A 146 2.19 -12.31 -13.16
CA PHE A 146 3.56 -11.79 -13.08
C PHE A 146 4.37 -12.26 -14.28
N VAL A 147 3.92 -11.93 -15.49
CA VAL A 147 4.62 -12.28 -16.72
C VAL A 147 5.74 -11.25 -16.94
N GLY A 148 6.99 -11.71 -16.94
CA GLY A 148 8.15 -10.83 -17.11
C GLY A 148 8.59 -10.10 -15.83
N GLU A 149 7.96 -10.38 -14.70
CA GLU A 149 8.34 -9.90 -13.37
C GLU A 149 8.75 -11.11 -12.52
N GLN A 150 9.84 -11.01 -11.76
CA GLN A 150 10.23 -12.08 -10.85
C GLN A 150 9.31 -12.09 -9.62
N VAL A 151 8.94 -13.29 -9.18
CA VAL A 151 8.22 -13.54 -7.94
C VAL A 151 8.99 -14.57 -7.15
N ILE A 152 9.17 -14.29 -5.86
CA ILE A 152 9.77 -15.21 -4.92
C ILE A 152 8.75 -15.71 -3.91
N PHE A 153 8.80 -17.01 -3.66
CA PHE A 153 8.06 -17.66 -2.60
C PHE A 153 9.05 -18.10 -1.54
N SER A 154 8.81 -17.71 -0.31
CA SER A 154 9.66 -18.06 0.82
C SER A 154 8.82 -18.64 1.96
N VAL A 155 9.42 -19.54 2.72
CA VAL A 155 8.83 -20.09 3.94
C VAL A 155 9.94 -20.49 4.89
N ASP A 156 9.66 -20.40 6.18
CA ASP A 156 10.53 -20.94 7.20
C ASP A 156 10.08 -22.35 7.55
N VAL A 157 10.99 -23.32 7.48
CA VAL A 157 10.69 -24.74 7.64
C VAL A 157 11.64 -25.40 8.63
N LYS A 158 11.13 -26.40 9.33
CA LYS A 158 11.93 -27.22 10.25
C LYS A 158 11.49 -28.68 10.14
N SER A 159 12.46 -29.58 10.02
CA SER A 159 12.18 -31.01 10.04
C SER A 159 11.67 -31.44 11.41
N VAL A 160 10.69 -32.35 11.42
CA VAL A 160 10.33 -33.16 12.59
C VAL A 160 10.76 -34.60 12.32
N THR A 161 10.24 -35.21 11.25
CA THR A 161 10.70 -36.50 10.74
C THR A 161 11.00 -36.49 9.23
N ALA A 162 10.61 -35.45 8.50
CA ALA A 162 10.86 -35.33 7.07
C ALA A 162 12.35 -35.08 6.77
N SER A 163 12.94 -35.88 5.87
CA SER A 163 14.29 -35.64 5.35
C SER A 163 14.34 -34.54 4.27
N SER A 164 13.21 -34.33 3.60
CA SER A 164 13.04 -33.31 2.57
C SER A 164 11.58 -32.90 2.40
N ILE A 165 11.39 -31.74 1.78
CA ILE A 165 10.08 -31.23 1.37
C ILE A 165 10.12 -30.75 -0.07
N THR A 166 9.03 -30.91 -0.80
CA THR A 166 8.87 -30.39 -2.15
C THR A 166 7.94 -29.20 -2.16
N PHE A 167 8.39 -28.15 -2.82
CA PHE A 167 7.65 -26.93 -3.10
C PHE A 167 7.15 -26.98 -4.53
N TYR A 168 5.83 -26.91 -4.71
CA TYR A 168 5.25 -26.69 -6.04
C TYR A 168 4.57 -25.34 -6.11
N LEU A 169 4.71 -24.71 -7.28
CA LEU A 169 4.01 -23.53 -7.73
C LEU A 169 3.21 -23.91 -8.97
N GLY A 170 1.94 -23.49 -9.04
CA GLY A 170 1.12 -23.69 -10.23
C GLY A 170 -0.34 -24.00 -9.92
N GLY A 171 -1.14 -24.14 -10.98
CA GLY A 171 -2.50 -24.68 -10.89
C GLY A 171 -2.49 -26.22 -10.94
N TYR A 172 -3.64 -26.86 -10.68
CA TYR A 172 -3.80 -28.31 -10.49
C TYR A 172 -3.12 -29.24 -11.51
N LEU A 173 -2.78 -28.78 -12.72
CA LEU A 173 -2.21 -29.61 -13.79
C LEU A 173 -0.81 -29.16 -14.29
N ASN A 174 -0.26 -28.03 -13.80
CA ASN A 174 0.99 -27.44 -14.31
C ASN A 174 1.91 -27.00 -13.17
N ASN A 175 2.14 -27.90 -12.22
CA ASN A 175 2.98 -27.64 -11.06
C ASN A 175 4.46 -27.69 -11.44
N PHE A 176 5.20 -26.67 -11.05
CA PHE A 176 6.65 -26.57 -11.20
C PHE A 176 7.26 -26.27 -9.83
N GLY A 177 8.46 -26.78 -9.55
CA GLY A 177 8.91 -26.82 -8.17
C GLY A 177 10.35 -27.25 -7.95
N ALA A 178 10.73 -27.30 -6.67
CA ALA A 178 12.01 -27.81 -6.22
C ALA A 178 11.83 -28.55 -4.89
N THR A 179 12.63 -29.60 -4.69
CA THR A 179 12.72 -30.35 -3.44
C THR A 179 13.89 -29.83 -2.64
N PHE A 180 13.62 -29.36 -1.42
CA PHE A 180 14.62 -28.95 -0.44
C PHE A 180 14.97 -30.12 0.49
N VAL A 181 16.26 -30.33 0.76
CA VAL A 181 16.78 -31.37 1.65
C VAL A 181 17.27 -30.74 2.96
N PHE A 182 16.72 -31.17 4.09
CA PHE A 182 17.04 -30.58 5.39
C PHE A 182 18.47 -30.84 5.88
N ASN A 183 19.09 -31.93 5.41
CA ASN A 183 20.40 -32.36 5.89
C ASN A 183 21.54 -31.43 5.48
N ASP A 184 21.49 -30.92 4.25
CA ASP A 184 22.58 -30.12 3.66
C ASP A 184 22.10 -28.79 3.05
N GLY A 185 20.81 -28.49 3.13
CA GLY A 185 20.23 -27.28 2.59
C GLY A 185 20.15 -27.23 1.06
N SER A 186 20.38 -28.36 0.38
CA SER A 186 20.40 -28.41 -1.08
C SER A 186 19.00 -28.44 -1.71
N PHE A 187 18.94 -28.05 -2.98
CA PHE A 187 17.73 -28.16 -3.80
C PHE A 187 17.93 -29.13 -4.96
N THR A 188 16.90 -29.94 -5.24
CA THR A 188 16.76 -30.69 -6.49
C THR A 188 15.57 -30.14 -7.27
N ALA A 189 15.79 -29.68 -8.49
CA ALA A 189 14.71 -29.18 -9.33
C ALA A 189 13.73 -30.30 -9.69
N VAL A 190 12.43 -30.02 -9.59
CA VAL A 190 11.39 -30.94 -10.07
C VAL A 190 10.98 -30.60 -11.51
N SER A 191 11.24 -29.36 -11.95
CA SER A 191 10.87 -28.84 -13.27
C SER A 191 11.74 -27.61 -13.64
N ASN A 192 11.71 -27.20 -14.90
CA ASN A 192 12.59 -26.17 -15.47
C ASN A 192 12.10 -24.70 -15.37
N ARG A 193 10.98 -24.41 -14.69
CA ARG A 193 10.41 -23.05 -14.57
C ARG A 193 10.83 -22.29 -13.29
N ILE A 194 11.68 -22.91 -12.47
CA ILE A 194 12.31 -22.27 -11.32
C ILE A 194 13.60 -21.60 -11.79
N SER A 195 13.68 -20.28 -11.67
CA SER A 195 14.84 -19.50 -12.12
C SER A 195 15.92 -19.39 -11.05
N ALA A 196 15.58 -19.53 -9.77
CA ALA A 196 16.53 -19.55 -8.66
C ALA A 196 15.95 -20.27 -7.44
N THR A 197 16.83 -20.78 -6.59
CA THR A 197 16.51 -21.32 -5.27
C THR A 197 17.47 -20.74 -4.23
N SER A 198 17.04 -20.63 -2.98
CA SER A 198 17.92 -20.23 -1.88
C SER A 198 17.49 -20.88 -0.57
N ALA A 199 18.47 -21.17 0.29
CA ALA A 199 18.28 -21.67 1.64
C ALA A 199 19.21 -20.92 2.59
N VAL A 200 18.66 -20.45 3.70
CA VAL A 200 19.39 -19.77 4.77
C VAL A 200 19.10 -20.49 6.08
N GLU A 201 20.14 -20.98 6.74
CA GLU A 201 19.99 -21.57 8.07
C GLU A 201 19.70 -20.47 9.10
N LEU A 202 18.67 -20.65 9.90
CA LEU A 202 18.19 -19.67 10.89
C LEU A 202 18.51 -20.10 12.34
N GLY A 203 19.21 -21.23 12.50
CA GLY A 203 19.49 -21.87 13.78
C GLY A 203 18.34 -22.73 14.32
N GLY A 204 18.67 -23.61 15.26
CA GLY A 204 17.67 -24.49 15.90
C GLY A 204 16.96 -25.46 14.95
N GLY A 205 17.60 -25.80 13.82
CA GLY A 205 17.05 -26.67 12.76
C GLY A 205 16.07 -25.98 11.82
N TRP A 206 15.89 -24.65 11.94
CA TRP A 206 15.07 -23.87 11.02
C TRP A 206 15.86 -23.42 9.79
N TRP A 207 15.20 -23.47 8.65
CA TRP A 207 15.69 -22.96 7.37
C TRP A 207 14.68 -22.00 6.77
N ARG A 208 15.14 -20.84 6.30
CA ARG A 208 14.37 -20.05 5.33
C ARG A 208 14.69 -20.59 3.96
N VAL A 209 13.69 -21.11 3.28
CA VAL A 209 13.83 -21.66 1.93
C VAL A 209 12.98 -20.87 0.97
N ALA A 210 13.49 -20.65 -0.23
CA ALA A 210 12.79 -19.88 -1.24
C ALA A 210 13.05 -20.37 -2.66
N ILE A 211 12.04 -20.18 -3.50
CA ILE A 211 12.09 -20.46 -4.94
C ILE A 211 11.59 -19.23 -5.72
N THR A 212 12.26 -18.91 -6.81
CA THR A 212 11.95 -17.76 -7.67
C THR A 212 11.50 -18.22 -9.04
N THR A 213 10.52 -17.54 -9.61
CA THR A 213 10.05 -17.75 -10.99
C THR A 213 9.69 -16.40 -11.62
N SER A 214 9.68 -16.32 -12.95
CA SER A 214 9.26 -15.13 -13.71
C SER A 214 8.05 -15.39 -14.61
N ASP A 215 7.38 -16.53 -14.40
CA ASP A 215 6.39 -17.07 -15.31
C ASP A 215 5.17 -17.60 -14.53
N LEU A 216 4.65 -16.73 -13.66
CA LEU A 216 3.51 -17.04 -12.81
C LEU A 216 2.24 -16.38 -13.34
N VAL A 217 1.31 -17.21 -13.82
CA VAL A 217 0.01 -16.78 -14.35
C VAL A 217 -1.10 -17.09 -13.32
N ASN A 218 -2.03 -16.15 -13.16
CA ASN A 218 -3.21 -16.14 -12.26
C ASN A 218 -3.96 -17.49 -12.09
N PRO A 219 -4.63 -17.75 -10.94
CA PRO A 219 -4.10 -17.76 -9.57
C PRO A 219 -3.26 -19.04 -9.35
N ALA A 220 -2.03 -18.87 -8.87
CA ALA A 220 -1.15 -19.99 -8.55
C ALA A 220 -1.44 -20.55 -7.15
N ALA A 221 -1.31 -21.85 -6.96
CA ALA A 221 -1.21 -22.47 -5.65
C ALA A 221 0.26 -22.63 -5.24
N VAL A 222 0.52 -22.59 -3.94
CA VAL A 222 1.79 -23.07 -3.35
C VAL A 222 1.45 -24.37 -2.65
N LEU A 223 2.01 -25.49 -3.13
CA LEU A 223 1.85 -26.79 -2.47
C LEU A 223 3.12 -27.10 -1.67
N LEU A 224 2.92 -27.48 -0.41
CA LEU A 224 3.97 -28.03 0.44
C LEU A 224 3.75 -29.52 0.62
N MET A 225 4.78 -30.31 0.31
CA MET A 225 4.71 -31.77 0.35
C MET A 225 5.89 -32.32 1.14
N ALA A 226 5.64 -33.26 2.05
CA ALA A 226 6.71 -34.13 2.50
C ALA A 226 6.98 -35.19 1.42
N THR A 227 8.22 -35.61 1.27
CA THR A 227 8.61 -36.51 0.16
C THR A 227 8.18 -37.97 0.35
N HIS A 228 7.78 -38.36 1.56
CA HIS A 228 7.40 -39.72 1.91
C HIS A 228 6.23 -39.75 2.91
N ALA A 229 5.49 -40.85 2.94
CA ALA A 229 4.45 -41.11 3.94
C ALA A 229 5.01 -41.05 5.37
N ASN A 230 4.17 -40.63 6.32
CA ASN A 230 4.47 -40.51 7.76
C ASN A 230 5.64 -39.56 8.10
N ALA A 231 6.03 -38.71 7.16
CA ALA A 231 7.00 -37.65 7.37
C ALA A 231 6.28 -36.36 7.81
N SER A 232 6.85 -35.65 8.78
CA SER A 232 6.35 -34.38 9.26
C SER A 232 7.41 -33.29 9.31
N PHE A 233 6.94 -32.06 9.16
CA PHE A 233 7.74 -30.84 9.24
C PHE A 233 6.86 -29.71 9.77
N ILE A 234 7.51 -28.63 10.20
CA ILE A 234 6.86 -27.40 10.63
C ILE A 234 7.09 -26.35 9.55
N ALA A 235 6.06 -25.56 9.22
CA ALA A 235 6.13 -24.42 8.34
C ALA A 235 5.68 -23.14 9.07
N ALA A 236 6.36 -22.03 8.83
CA ALA A 236 6.06 -20.72 9.38
C ALA A 236 6.37 -19.62 8.35
N TYR A 237 5.79 -18.43 8.56
CA TYR A 237 6.17 -17.21 7.83
C TYR A 237 6.20 -17.31 6.30
N MET A 238 5.21 -17.98 5.71
CA MET A 238 5.11 -18.11 4.26
C MET A 238 4.82 -16.74 3.61
N GLN A 239 5.59 -16.40 2.59
CA GLN A 239 5.37 -15.20 1.78
C GLN A 239 5.46 -15.48 0.30
N ALA A 240 4.79 -14.62 -0.45
CA ALA A 240 4.93 -14.54 -1.89
C ALA A 240 5.09 -13.07 -2.27
N GLU A 241 6.23 -12.70 -2.85
CA GLU A 241 6.63 -11.31 -3.02
C GLU A 241 7.20 -11.05 -4.42
N PRO A 242 6.95 -9.87 -5.02
CA PRO A 242 7.66 -9.48 -6.23
C PRO A 242 9.15 -9.26 -5.93
N GLY A 243 10.00 -9.67 -6.86
CA GLY A 243 11.45 -9.56 -6.79
C GLY A 243 12.17 -10.90 -6.60
N PRO A 244 13.53 -10.89 -6.68
CA PRO A 244 14.33 -12.10 -6.64
C PRO A 244 14.78 -12.56 -5.25
N THR A 245 14.62 -11.73 -4.21
CA THR A 245 15.21 -11.97 -2.89
C THR A 245 14.15 -11.98 -1.79
N PRO A 246 14.16 -12.96 -0.88
CA PRO A 246 13.22 -12.97 0.24
C PRO A 246 13.48 -11.76 1.14
N THR A 247 12.41 -11.14 1.62
CA THR A 247 12.51 -10.02 2.56
C THR A 247 12.05 -10.42 3.96
N ALA A 248 11.92 -9.46 4.87
CA ALA A 248 11.35 -9.71 6.19
C ALA A 248 9.86 -10.07 6.11
N TYR A 249 9.37 -10.83 7.09
CA TYR A 249 8.00 -11.35 7.06
C TYR A 249 6.94 -10.28 7.28
N GLN A 250 6.00 -10.18 6.33
CA GLN A 250 4.75 -9.44 6.51
C GLN A 250 3.60 -10.39 6.82
N SER A 251 2.96 -10.20 7.97
CA SER A 251 1.72 -10.90 8.33
C SER A 251 0.54 -10.24 7.65
N VAL A 252 -0.17 -10.97 6.78
CA VAL A 252 -1.36 -10.48 6.08
C VAL A 252 -2.60 -10.99 6.79
N VAL A 253 -3.03 -10.24 7.83
CA VAL A 253 -4.17 -10.62 8.66
C VAL A 253 -5.49 -10.58 7.89
N GLY A 254 -5.56 -9.65 6.94
CA GLY A 254 -6.62 -9.54 5.96
C GLY A 254 -6.18 -8.57 4.85
N ALA A 255 -7.05 -8.33 3.88
CA ALA A 255 -6.73 -7.45 2.74
C ALA A 255 -6.30 -6.02 3.15
N PHE A 256 -6.71 -5.56 4.33
CA PHE A 256 -6.45 -4.20 4.84
C PHE A 256 -5.61 -4.16 6.12
N ASN A 257 -5.11 -5.30 6.60
CA ASN A 257 -4.31 -5.37 7.82
C ASN A 257 -3.03 -6.16 7.57
N ILE A 258 -2.00 -5.45 7.13
CA ILE A 258 -0.68 -6.01 6.91
C ILE A 258 0.27 -5.41 7.95
N VAL A 259 1.02 -6.26 8.63
CA VAL A 259 1.99 -5.84 9.65
C VAL A 259 3.32 -6.53 9.46
N GLU A 260 4.39 -5.90 9.92
CA GLU A 260 5.75 -6.44 9.87
C GLU A 260 6.46 -6.06 11.16
N GLN A 261 7.17 -7.02 11.75
CA GLN A 261 7.87 -6.79 13.01
C GLN A 261 8.96 -5.73 12.85
N GLY A 262 9.03 -4.79 13.80
CA GLY A 262 10.00 -3.69 13.77
C GLY A 262 9.67 -2.56 12.79
N GLN A 263 8.59 -2.68 12.01
CA GLN A 263 8.11 -1.62 11.14
C GLN A 263 6.93 -0.88 11.78
N HIS A 264 6.94 0.44 11.66
CA HIS A 264 5.80 1.26 12.08
C HIS A 264 4.65 1.15 11.07
N PRO A 265 3.38 1.18 11.53
CA PRO A 265 2.23 1.10 10.64
C PRO A 265 1.97 2.43 9.93
N VAL A 266 1.74 2.35 8.64
CA VAL A 266 1.20 3.41 7.77
C VAL A 266 -0.28 3.13 7.58
N HIS A 267 -1.13 4.11 7.87
CA HIS A 267 -2.59 3.99 7.78
C HIS A 267 -3.13 4.73 6.56
N TYR A 268 -4.22 4.22 6.00
CA TYR A 268 -4.85 4.76 4.81
C TYR A 268 -6.34 4.45 4.75
N LEU A 269 -7.07 5.16 3.90
CA LEU A 269 -8.38 4.74 3.42
C LEU A 269 -8.24 4.05 2.07
N HIS A 270 -8.82 2.85 1.93
CA HIS A 270 -8.89 2.11 0.68
C HIS A 270 -10.18 2.46 -0.05
N PHE A 271 -10.04 2.83 -1.32
CA PHE A 271 -11.15 3.03 -2.24
C PHE A 271 -11.10 1.92 -3.29
N ASP A 272 -12.23 1.29 -3.56
CA ASP A 272 -12.31 0.10 -4.41
C ASP A 272 -12.34 0.40 -5.92
N GLY A 273 -12.68 1.63 -6.31
CA GLY A 273 -12.82 2.04 -7.72
C GLY A 273 -14.18 1.72 -8.33
N VAL A 274 -15.18 1.38 -7.51
CA VAL A 274 -16.56 1.09 -7.95
C VAL A 274 -17.51 2.19 -7.52
N ASP A 275 -17.59 2.49 -6.22
CA ASP A 275 -18.50 3.50 -5.69
C ASP A 275 -17.95 4.28 -4.48
N ASP A 276 -16.79 3.87 -3.94
CA ASP A 276 -16.21 4.52 -2.77
C ASP A 276 -15.91 6.01 -3.00
N ALA A 277 -16.41 6.87 -2.11
CA ALA A 277 -16.19 8.32 -2.15
C ALA A 277 -16.40 8.96 -0.77
N MET A 278 -15.81 10.13 -0.53
CA MET A 278 -16.18 11.00 0.59
C MET A 278 -16.34 12.44 0.12
N HIS A 279 -17.17 13.22 0.81
CA HIS A 279 -17.37 14.64 0.50
C HIS A 279 -17.17 15.50 1.75
N SER A 280 -16.55 16.66 1.58
CA SER A 280 -16.37 17.67 2.62
C SER A 280 -17.14 18.93 2.25
N GLY A 281 -17.72 19.59 3.26
CA GLY A 281 -18.39 20.89 3.10
C GLY A 281 -17.45 22.04 2.68
N LEU A 282 -16.16 21.76 2.47
CA LEU A 282 -15.23 22.70 1.86
C LEU A 282 -15.62 22.95 0.38
N ASN A 283 -16.53 23.91 0.19
CA ASN A 283 -16.93 24.43 -1.12
C ASN A 283 -15.92 25.44 -1.70
N GLY A 284 -16.28 26.23 -2.70
CA GLY A 284 -15.57 27.48 -3.03
C GLY A 284 -14.14 27.34 -3.56
N LEU A 285 -13.60 26.12 -3.72
CA LEU A 285 -12.22 25.91 -4.13
C LEU A 285 -12.02 26.49 -5.54
N GLY A 286 -12.91 26.19 -6.50
CA GLY A 286 -12.86 26.78 -7.84
C GLY A 286 -13.00 28.32 -7.91
N ARG A 287 -13.41 28.98 -6.81
CA ARG A 287 -13.60 30.45 -6.75
C ARG A 287 -12.57 31.24 -5.96
N ASN A 288 -11.57 30.59 -5.39
CA ASN A 288 -10.58 31.26 -4.56
C ASN A 288 -9.17 30.87 -4.98
N ASP A 289 -8.17 31.49 -4.35
CA ASP A 289 -6.85 30.88 -4.33
C ASP A 289 -6.96 29.52 -3.66
N ILE A 290 -6.30 28.51 -4.23
CA ILE A 290 -6.29 27.16 -3.66
C ILE A 290 -4.85 26.74 -3.48
N SER A 291 -4.58 26.04 -2.40
CA SER A 291 -3.37 25.24 -2.27
C SER A 291 -3.72 23.92 -1.62
N ALA A 292 -3.22 22.82 -2.16
CA ALA A 292 -3.48 21.51 -1.62
C ALA A 292 -2.26 20.60 -1.76
N ALA A 293 -2.07 19.72 -0.78
CA ALA A 293 -1.15 18.60 -0.81
C ALA A 293 -1.92 17.32 -0.55
N ILE A 294 -1.62 16.26 -1.29
CA ILE A 294 -2.25 14.95 -1.16
C ILE A 294 -1.20 13.85 -1.22
N CYS A 295 -1.45 12.75 -0.53
CA CYS A 295 -0.69 11.53 -0.74
C CYS A 295 -1.62 10.33 -0.97
N CYS A 296 -1.35 9.57 -2.03
CA CYS A 296 -2.10 8.35 -2.35
C CYS A 296 -1.24 7.34 -3.12
N ALA A 297 -1.68 6.10 -3.21
CA ALA A 297 -1.12 5.07 -4.08
C ALA A 297 -2.24 4.51 -4.95
N TYR A 298 -2.01 4.37 -6.26
CA TYR A 298 -3.00 3.80 -7.18
C TYR A 298 -2.99 2.27 -7.15
N ALA A 299 -4.16 1.67 -7.34
CA ALA A 299 -4.30 0.30 -7.79
C ALA A 299 -4.58 0.28 -9.30
N SER A 300 -4.40 -0.88 -9.96
CA SER A 300 -4.78 -1.04 -11.36
C SER A 300 -6.29 -0.86 -11.53
N HIS A 301 -6.72 0.03 -12.42
CA HIS A 301 -8.13 0.24 -12.73
C HIS A 301 -8.35 0.36 -14.24
N GLY A 302 -9.52 -0.10 -14.71
CA GLY A 302 -9.87 -0.12 -16.15
C GLY A 302 -10.44 1.18 -16.72
N GLY A 303 -10.59 2.24 -15.91
CA GLY A 303 -11.26 3.50 -16.28
C GLY A 303 -10.56 4.77 -15.81
N SER A 304 -11.27 5.90 -15.76
CA SER A 304 -10.76 7.13 -15.13
C SER A 304 -11.08 7.17 -13.63
N GLY A 305 -10.12 7.55 -12.79
CA GLY A 305 -10.29 7.67 -11.34
C GLY A 305 -9.80 9.00 -10.77
N TYR A 306 -10.54 9.59 -9.83
CA TYR A 306 -10.23 10.89 -9.24
C TYR A 306 -9.94 10.78 -7.73
N VAL A 307 -8.72 11.07 -7.31
CA VAL A 307 -8.38 11.06 -5.88
C VAL A 307 -8.94 12.29 -5.19
N LEU A 308 -8.73 13.48 -5.78
CA LEU A 308 -9.31 14.73 -5.33
C LEU A 308 -10.06 15.40 -6.47
N ASN A 309 -11.28 15.85 -6.23
CA ASN A 309 -12.05 16.63 -7.17
C ASN A 309 -12.73 17.83 -6.49
N ALA A 310 -12.57 18.99 -7.10
CA ALA A 310 -13.38 20.17 -6.83
C ALA A 310 -13.84 20.78 -8.18
N SER A 311 -14.72 20.08 -8.91
CA SER A 311 -15.26 20.56 -10.19
C SER A 311 -16.67 20.07 -10.49
N GLY A 312 -17.37 20.76 -11.41
CA GLY A 312 -18.60 20.27 -12.05
C GLY A 312 -18.36 19.08 -13.00
N ASP A 313 -19.45 18.54 -13.57
CA ASP A 313 -19.53 17.22 -14.21
C ASP A 313 -18.94 17.09 -15.62
N VAL A 314 -18.60 18.19 -16.29
CA VAL A 314 -18.20 18.14 -17.69
C VAL A 314 -16.69 18.38 -17.84
N VAL A 315 -15.99 17.46 -18.52
CA VAL A 315 -14.54 17.52 -18.84
C VAL A 315 -14.33 18.10 -20.25
N SER A 316 -15.32 18.78 -20.80
CA SER A 316 -15.19 19.44 -22.10
C SER A 316 -14.08 20.48 -22.01
N ALA A 317 -13.27 20.59 -23.06
CA ALA A 317 -12.23 21.60 -23.20
C ALA A 317 -12.86 22.99 -23.04
N GLY A 318 -12.84 23.54 -21.82
CA GLY A 318 -13.62 24.72 -21.45
C GLY A 318 -14.13 24.71 -20.02
N ASP A 319 -14.36 23.54 -19.41
CA ASP A 319 -14.80 23.41 -18.02
C ASP A 319 -13.65 23.15 -17.05
N ARG A 320 -13.61 23.97 -16.00
CA ARG A 320 -12.38 24.37 -15.32
C ARG A 320 -12.35 23.80 -13.89
N SER A 321 -11.56 22.74 -13.67
CA SER A 321 -11.51 21.91 -12.46
C SER A 321 -10.24 22.06 -11.62
N PHE A 322 -10.27 21.86 -10.30
CA PHE A 322 -9.07 21.55 -9.50
C PHE A 322 -9.08 20.05 -9.11
N ASN A 323 -8.27 19.25 -9.80
CA ASN A 323 -8.14 17.81 -9.58
C ASN A 323 -6.67 17.47 -9.33
N LEU A 324 -6.39 16.88 -8.17
CA LEU A 324 -5.11 16.25 -7.93
C LEU A 324 -5.25 14.77 -8.26
N LEU A 325 -4.41 14.29 -9.17
CA LEU A 325 -4.26 12.87 -9.49
C LEU A 325 -5.55 12.30 -10.12
N HIS A 326 -5.73 12.58 -11.41
CA HIS A 326 -6.66 11.90 -12.31
C HIS A 326 -5.90 10.80 -13.03
N SER A 327 -6.26 9.55 -12.83
CA SER A 327 -5.72 8.48 -13.65
C SER A 327 -6.57 8.31 -14.91
N VAL A 328 -5.94 8.37 -16.08
CA VAL A 328 -6.58 8.20 -17.39
C VAL A 328 -6.43 6.77 -17.90
N PRO A 329 -7.29 6.30 -18.84
CA PRO A 329 -7.20 4.94 -19.39
C PRO A 329 -5.83 4.57 -20.00
N SER A 330 -4.98 5.55 -20.29
CA SER A 330 -3.60 5.36 -20.77
C SER A 330 -2.58 5.03 -19.67
N GLY A 331 -2.98 4.91 -18.39
CA GLY A 331 -2.10 4.43 -17.31
C GLY A 331 -1.17 5.48 -16.71
N HIS A 332 -1.58 6.74 -16.72
CA HIS A 332 -0.85 7.87 -16.13
C HIS A 332 -1.72 8.63 -15.14
N ALA A 333 -1.10 9.21 -14.11
CA ALA A 333 -1.77 10.14 -13.21
C ALA A 333 -1.48 11.59 -13.62
N GLU A 334 -2.51 12.42 -13.66
CA GLU A 334 -2.43 13.81 -14.15
C GLU A 334 -2.91 14.79 -13.07
N LEU A 335 -2.23 15.93 -12.98
CA LEU A 335 -2.72 17.10 -12.26
C LEU A 335 -3.49 18.00 -13.22
N ARG A 336 -4.76 18.30 -12.92
CA ARG A 336 -5.59 19.23 -13.71
C ARG A 336 -6.01 20.42 -12.88
N ILE A 337 -5.65 21.61 -13.35
CA ILE A 337 -6.11 22.87 -12.78
C ILE A 337 -6.71 23.68 -13.93
N GLY A 338 -7.93 24.20 -13.77
CA GLY A 338 -8.57 25.16 -14.66
C GLY A 338 -8.76 24.74 -16.14
N GLY A 339 -8.87 23.44 -16.41
CA GLY A 339 -9.15 22.88 -17.75
C GLY A 339 -7.92 22.52 -18.58
N SER A 340 -6.70 22.81 -18.10
CA SER A 340 -5.45 22.40 -18.73
C SER A 340 -4.83 21.20 -18.01
N ALA A 341 -4.30 20.26 -18.79
CA ALA A 341 -3.43 19.20 -18.31
C ALA A 341 -2.09 19.79 -17.88
N GLY A 342 -1.71 19.62 -16.60
CA GLY A 342 -0.49 20.19 -16.06
C GLY A 342 0.73 19.33 -16.36
N GLU A 343 0.90 18.27 -15.57
CA GLU A 343 2.01 17.33 -15.70
C GLU A 343 1.49 15.89 -15.60
N THR A 344 2.08 15.02 -16.42
CA THR A 344 1.72 13.60 -16.55
C THR A 344 2.75 12.75 -15.82
N LEU A 345 2.32 11.97 -14.84
CA LEU A 345 3.15 10.97 -14.20
C LEU A 345 3.03 9.64 -14.94
N ASN A 346 4.15 9.24 -15.56
CA ASN A 346 4.32 8.00 -16.28
C ASN A 346 5.44 7.20 -15.60
N PRO A 347 5.27 5.93 -15.17
CA PRO A 347 4.12 5.03 -15.27
C PRO A 347 3.44 4.72 -13.91
N ALA A 348 2.40 3.88 -13.92
CA ALA A 348 1.64 3.34 -12.79
C ALA A 348 2.48 3.09 -11.51
N HIS A 349 2.47 4.07 -10.59
CA HIS A 349 3.05 3.91 -9.26
C HIS A 349 2.04 3.23 -8.34
N TYR A 350 2.30 1.95 -8.02
CA TYR A 350 1.58 1.19 -6.99
C TYR A 350 2.00 1.57 -5.56
N GLY A 351 3.10 2.33 -5.41
CA GLY A 351 3.56 2.91 -4.14
C GLY A 351 2.96 4.29 -3.87
N PRO A 352 3.09 4.81 -2.63
CA PRO A 352 2.58 6.14 -2.30
C PRO A 352 3.32 7.25 -3.05
N VAL A 353 2.57 8.21 -3.57
CA VAL A 353 3.05 9.41 -4.24
C VAL A 353 2.46 10.62 -3.51
N CYS A 354 3.30 11.60 -3.20
CA CYS A 354 2.85 12.88 -2.65
C CYS A 354 2.93 13.96 -3.72
N VAL A 355 1.86 14.76 -3.81
CA VAL A 355 1.76 15.86 -4.77
C VAL A 355 1.24 17.07 -4.04
N SER A 356 1.74 18.24 -4.39
CA SER A 356 1.18 19.50 -3.93
C SER A 356 1.03 20.46 -5.09
N ALA A 357 -0.03 21.25 -5.10
CA ALA A 357 -0.27 22.26 -6.11
C ALA A 357 -0.94 23.49 -5.50
N ARG A 358 -0.73 24.64 -6.15
CA ARG A 358 -1.40 25.88 -5.83
C ARG A 358 -1.92 26.58 -7.07
N TRP A 359 -2.99 27.33 -6.89
CA TRP A 359 -3.56 28.23 -7.88
C TRP A 359 -3.83 29.58 -7.22
N ASN A 360 -3.25 30.65 -7.76
CA ASN A 360 -3.36 32.00 -7.23
C ASN A 360 -4.03 32.91 -8.28
N ARG A 361 -5.02 33.71 -7.88
CA ARG A 361 -5.69 34.70 -8.72
C ARG A 361 -5.04 36.09 -8.56
N PRO A 362 -5.14 36.97 -9.56
CA PRO A 362 -5.74 36.81 -10.89
C PRO A 362 -4.77 36.22 -11.94
N ALA A 363 -3.57 35.83 -11.54
CA ALA A 363 -2.58 35.26 -12.44
C ALA A 363 -3.10 33.92 -12.98
N SER A 364 -3.23 33.78 -14.30
CA SER A 364 -3.58 32.54 -14.99
C SER A 364 -2.51 31.44 -14.86
N MET A 365 -1.73 31.45 -13.77
CA MET A 365 -0.55 30.62 -13.51
C MET A 365 -0.80 29.75 -12.28
N GLY A 366 -0.97 28.46 -12.50
CA GLY A 366 -0.91 27.45 -11.44
C GLY A 366 0.51 26.95 -11.27
N GLN A 367 0.85 26.46 -10.07
CA GLN A 367 2.14 25.83 -9.81
C GLN A 367 1.93 24.45 -9.19
N ALA A 368 2.73 23.50 -9.65
CA ALA A 368 2.70 22.12 -9.19
C ALA A 368 4.08 21.66 -8.70
N LEU A 369 4.08 20.80 -7.69
CA LEU A 369 5.28 20.10 -7.23
C LEU A 369 4.95 18.62 -7.02
N TRP A 370 5.67 17.77 -7.72
CA TRP A 370 5.57 16.32 -7.63
C TRP A 370 6.65 15.77 -6.69
N GLY A 371 6.76 14.45 -6.55
CA GLY A 371 7.81 13.79 -5.79
C GLY A 371 9.28 14.15 -6.11
N ARG A 372 9.54 15.10 -7.02
CA ARG A 372 10.85 15.74 -7.26
C ARG A 372 10.76 17.24 -6.98
N GLU A 373 11.83 17.83 -6.45
CA GLU A 373 11.92 19.27 -6.24
C GLU A 373 11.87 20.04 -7.56
N GLY A 374 10.91 20.97 -7.67
CA GLY A 374 10.73 21.85 -8.82
C GLY A 374 9.29 22.32 -8.93
N LEU A 375 9.07 23.64 -8.88
CA LEU A 375 7.78 24.24 -9.21
C LEU A 375 7.79 24.54 -10.71
N SER A 376 6.89 23.95 -11.48
CA SER A 376 6.64 24.35 -12.86
C SER A 376 5.43 25.28 -12.90
N ASP A 377 5.56 26.37 -13.66
CA ASP A 377 4.45 27.27 -13.97
C ASP A 377 3.58 26.65 -15.07
N LEU A 378 2.28 26.59 -14.84
CA LEU A 378 1.30 26.03 -15.77
C LEU A 378 0.36 27.12 -16.29
N SER A 379 0.17 27.18 -17.60
CA SER A 379 -0.81 28.07 -18.26
C SER A 379 -2.22 27.48 -18.15
N ILE A 380 -3.09 28.14 -17.38
CA ILE A 380 -4.35 27.55 -16.92
C ILE A 380 -5.54 28.52 -17.07
N GLY A 381 -6.70 28.00 -17.51
CA GLY A 381 -7.97 28.74 -17.57
C GLY A 381 -8.65 28.96 -16.21
N THR A 382 -9.71 29.77 -16.14
CA THR A 382 -10.33 30.23 -14.86
C THR A 382 -11.32 29.20 -14.30
N ALA A 383 -11.17 28.58 -13.11
CA ALA A 383 -12.22 27.70 -12.54
C ALA A 383 -13.61 28.38 -12.46
N SER A 384 -14.67 27.71 -12.95
CA SER A 384 -15.99 28.32 -13.20
C SER A 384 -17.13 27.88 -12.27
N GLN A 385 -17.00 26.77 -11.51
CA GLN A 385 -18.08 26.26 -10.66
C GLN A 385 -17.63 25.95 -9.22
N ASP A 386 -18.47 26.33 -8.25
CA ASP A 386 -18.33 25.99 -6.83
C ASP A 386 -18.95 24.62 -6.60
N MET A 387 -18.12 23.62 -6.28
CA MET A 387 -18.58 22.32 -5.81
C MET A 387 -17.87 21.97 -4.50
N ASP A 388 -18.53 21.15 -3.70
CA ASP A 388 -17.95 20.55 -2.50
C ASP A 388 -16.74 19.70 -2.87
N LEU A 389 -15.73 19.74 -1.99
CA LEU A 389 -14.54 18.93 -2.13
C LEU A 389 -14.90 17.44 -2.04
N ARG A 390 -14.55 16.67 -3.06
CA ARG A 390 -14.71 15.21 -3.08
C ARG A 390 -13.37 14.49 -3.05
N ILE A 391 -13.36 13.37 -2.33
CA ILE A 391 -12.24 12.44 -2.24
C ILE A 391 -12.72 11.11 -2.83
N GLY A 392 -11.95 10.55 -3.75
CA GLY A 392 -12.20 9.24 -4.34
C GLY A 392 -13.18 9.19 -5.51
N ALA A 393 -13.87 10.29 -5.85
CA ALA A 393 -14.75 10.35 -7.01
C ALA A 393 -15.07 11.80 -7.44
N ARG A 394 -15.76 11.95 -8.57
CA ARG A 394 -16.51 13.16 -8.96
C ARG A 394 -17.99 13.03 -8.60
N VAL A 395 -18.78 14.03 -8.98
CA VAL A 395 -20.24 14.01 -8.81
C VAL A 395 -20.89 12.92 -9.65
N THR A 396 -20.51 12.81 -10.93
CA THR A 396 -21.00 11.78 -11.88
C THR A 396 -20.25 10.46 -11.89
N GLY A 397 -19.27 10.24 -11.00
CA GLY A 397 -18.50 8.99 -10.90
C GLY A 397 -16.99 9.18 -11.11
N GLY A 398 -16.34 8.21 -11.76
CA GLY A 398 -14.88 8.20 -11.92
C GLY A 398 -14.17 7.82 -10.62
N PHE A 399 -14.44 6.62 -10.14
CA PHE A 399 -14.03 6.18 -8.82
C PHE A 399 -12.55 5.83 -8.77
N PHE A 400 -11.85 6.36 -7.77
CA PHE A 400 -10.47 6.05 -7.46
C PHE A 400 -10.38 4.63 -6.92
N SER A 401 -9.46 3.83 -7.48
CA SER A 401 -9.06 2.57 -6.87
C SER A 401 -7.66 2.72 -6.30
N GLY A 402 -7.50 2.52 -4.99
CA GLY A 402 -6.20 2.65 -4.34
C GLY A 402 -6.25 2.99 -2.86
N ARG A 403 -5.18 3.62 -2.38
CA ARG A 403 -4.96 3.98 -0.98
C ARG A 403 -4.78 5.48 -0.85
N PHE A 404 -5.56 6.12 0.00
CA PHE A 404 -5.48 7.53 0.34
C PHE A 404 -4.81 7.69 1.72
N TYR A 405 -3.69 8.39 1.79
CA TYR A 405 -2.90 8.59 3.02
C TYR A 405 -3.12 9.94 3.68
N GLY A 406 -3.83 10.86 3.02
CA GLY A 406 -4.21 12.15 3.60
C GLY A 406 -4.26 13.28 2.60
N LEU A 407 -4.88 14.38 3.03
CA LEU A 407 -5.07 15.61 2.28
C LEU A 407 -4.91 16.80 3.22
N ILE A 408 -4.24 17.85 2.74
CA ILE A 408 -4.28 19.17 3.34
C ILE A 408 -4.67 20.12 2.22
N ALA A 409 -5.80 20.82 2.35
CA ALA A 409 -6.26 21.79 1.36
C ALA A 409 -6.68 23.09 2.03
N ARG A 410 -6.44 24.22 1.38
CA ARG A 410 -6.78 25.56 1.88
C ARG A 410 -7.19 26.50 0.76
N ARG A 411 -8.11 27.42 1.08
CA ARG A 411 -8.56 28.51 0.20
C ARG A 411 -7.67 29.75 0.34
N ALA A 412 -6.38 29.58 0.08
CA ALA A 412 -5.44 30.68 0.13
C ALA A 412 -4.22 30.41 -0.76
N ALA A 413 -3.65 31.49 -1.29
CA ALA A 413 -2.33 31.45 -1.91
C ALA A 413 -1.31 31.05 -0.84
N THR A 414 -0.65 29.91 -1.04
CA THR A 414 0.29 29.36 -0.07
C THR A 414 1.71 29.48 -0.60
N ASP A 415 2.63 30.03 0.19
CA ASP A 415 4.03 30.14 -0.20
C ASP A 415 4.67 28.75 -0.42
N PRO A 416 5.75 28.66 -1.23
CA PRO A 416 6.40 27.39 -1.53
C PRO A 416 6.88 26.61 -0.30
N ALA A 417 7.33 27.28 0.76
CA ALA A 417 7.86 26.62 1.94
C ALA A 417 6.73 25.97 2.75
N THR A 418 5.61 26.67 2.94
CA THR A 418 4.42 26.10 3.58
C THR A 418 3.83 24.95 2.76
N LEU A 419 3.74 25.10 1.42
CA LEU A 419 3.26 24.05 0.53
C LEU A 419 4.17 22.81 0.56
N GLY A 420 5.49 23.02 0.58
CA GLY A 420 6.49 21.96 0.76
C GLY A 420 6.37 21.26 2.11
N ALA A 421 6.09 21.99 3.19
CA ALA A 421 5.88 21.41 4.53
C ALA A 421 4.60 20.56 4.59
N MET A 422 3.50 21.02 3.97
CA MET A 422 2.26 20.23 3.84
C MET A 422 2.52 18.90 3.12
N ARG A 423 3.25 18.94 1.99
CA ARG A 423 3.63 17.73 1.24
C ARG A 423 4.53 16.80 2.06
N ALA A 424 5.56 17.35 2.69
CA ALA A 424 6.53 16.58 3.47
C ALA A 424 5.88 15.86 4.66
N TYR A 425 4.91 16.51 5.30
CA TYR A 425 4.09 15.90 6.33
C TYR A 425 3.36 14.65 5.80
N LEU A 426 2.65 14.77 4.68
CA LEU A 426 1.91 13.64 4.09
C LEU A 426 2.83 12.52 3.61
N CYS A 427 4.00 12.84 3.07
CA CYS A 427 5.01 11.83 2.71
C CYS A 427 5.48 11.04 3.91
N ASN A 428 5.81 11.72 5.01
CA ASN A 428 6.21 11.05 6.25
C ASN A 428 5.10 10.11 6.74
N LYS A 429 3.84 10.58 6.75
CA LYS A 429 2.68 9.75 7.12
C LYS A 429 2.48 8.53 6.23
N ALA A 430 2.82 8.63 4.95
CA ALA A 430 2.75 7.53 3.99
C ALA A 430 3.99 6.62 3.95
N GLY A 431 5.00 6.87 4.79
CA GLY A 431 6.26 6.11 4.78
C GLY A 431 7.17 6.42 3.59
N VAL A 432 6.99 7.57 2.93
CA VAL A 432 7.81 8.03 1.81
C VAL A 432 8.91 8.95 2.32
N SER A 433 10.17 8.63 2.02
CA SER A 433 11.29 9.54 2.28
C SER A 433 11.23 10.73 1.32
N THR A 434 11.14 11.95 1.86
CA THR A 434 11.37 13.16 1.08
C THR A 434 12.88 13.27 0.84
N ALA A 435 13.33 12.96 -0.37
CA ALA A 435 14.68 13.27 -0.83
C ALA A 435 14.81 14.76 -1.13
#